data_AF-A0AAW9IHQ1-F1
#
_entry.id   AF-A0AAW9IHQ1-F1
#
_cell.length_a   1.000
_cell.length_b   1.000
_cell.length_c   1.000
_cell.angle_alpha   90.00
_cell.angle_beta   90.00
_cell.angle_gamma   90.00
#
_symmetry.space_group_name_H-M   'P 1'
#
loop_
_entity.id
_entity.type
_entity.pdbx_description
1 polymer ?
#
loop_
_entity_poly.entity_id
_entity_poly.type
_entity_poly.pdbx_seq_one_letter_code
_entity_poly.pdbx_strand_id
1 'polypeptide(L)'
;IKAIEAKKDRALANKETLVVAGALVMKKAKEMGVEILPVDSEHSAIFQSLNGYNEEDVSKIILTASGGPFRGKNIEELKNVTVKDALKHPKWNMGQKISIDSATLMNKGLEVIEAHFLFNCPYENIEVVVHPQGIIHSMVEYNDASVIA
;
A
#
# COMPACT_ATOMS: atom_id res chain seq x y z
N ILE A 1 2.41 10.22 -16.23
CA ILE A 1 2.91 10.16 -17.63
C ILE A 1 3.72 11.40 -18.03
N LYS A 2 3.15 12.59 -18.22
CA LYS A 2 3.92 13.79 -18.67
C LYS A 2 5.21 14.07 -17.89
N ALA A 3 5.20 13.93 -16.57
CA ALA A 3 6.41 14.14 -15.77
C ALA A 3 7.48 13.05 -15.99
N ILE A 4 7.07 11.80 -16.22
CA ILE A 4 7.98 10.70 -16.60
C ILE A 4 8.59 11.01 -17.98
N GLU A 5 7.77 11.49 -18.93
CA GLU A 5 8.24 11.91 -20.25
C GLU A 5 9.23 13.08 -20.17
N ALA A 6 9.04 13.96 -19.20
CA ALA A 6 9.95 15.06 -18.88
C ALA A 6 11.17 14.65 -18.03
N LYS A 7 11.39 13.34 -17.82
CA LYS A 7 12.49 12.77 -17.01
C LYS A 7 12.55 13.35 -15.60
N LYS A 8 11.40 13.46 -14.95
CA LYS A 8 11.30 13.88 -13.54
C LYS A 8 10.88 12.70 -12.69
N ASP A 9 11.67 12.43 -11.66
CA ASP A 9 11.31 11.46 -10.62
C ASP A 9 9.97 11.83 -10.00
N ARG A 10 9.22 10.80 -9.60
CA ARG A 10 7.84 10.94 -9.14
C ARG A 10 7.68 10.39 -7.75
N ALA A 11 7.57 11.29 -6.79
CA ALA A 11 6.93 11.00 -5.52
C ALA A 11 5.43 10.74 -5.77
N LEU A 12 5.03 9.46 -5.78
CA LEU A 12 3.68 9.03 -6.10
C LEU A 12 2.92 8.72 -4.81
N ALA A 13 1.92 9.54 -4.52
CA ALA A 13 0.97 9.33 -3.41
C ALA A 13 -0.38 8.75 -3.89
N ASN A 14 -0.58 8.66 -5.21
CA ASN A 14 -1.86 8.24 -5.80
C ASN A 14 -1.78 6.78 -6.25
N LYS A 15 -2.25 5.86 -5.39
CA LYS A 15 -2.26 4.42 -5.65
C LYS A 15 -3.07 4.01 -6.86
N GLU A 16 -4.18 4.71 -7.12
CA GLU A 16 -5.10 4.38 -8.21
C GLU A 16 -4.41 4.41 -9.58
N THR A 17 -3.38 5.25 -9.73
CA THR A 17 -2.55 5.28 -10.94
C THR A 17 -1.90 3.91 -11.22
N LEU A 18 -1.33 3.27 -10.21
CA LEU A 18 -0.67 1.97 -10.36
C LEU A 18 -1.68 0.82 -10.38
N VAL A 19 -2.79 0.93 -9.67
CA VAL A 19 -3.87 -0.07 -9.76
C VAL A 19 -4.45 -0.13 -11.17
N VAL A 20 -4.72 1.02 -11.79
CA VAL A 20 -5.37 1.08 -13.10
C VAL A 20 -4.39 0.89 -14.25
N ALA A 21 -3.16 1.40 -14.11
CA ALA A 21 -2.21 1.48 -15.22
C ALA A 21 -0.78 1.05 -14.83
N GLY A 22 -0.62 0.21 -13.81
CA GLY A 22 0.69 -0.17 -13.25
C GLY A 22 1.69 -0.63 -14.31
N ALA A 23 1.33 -1.63 -15.12
CA ALA A 23 2.22 -2.13 -16.17
C ALA A 23 2.65 -1.04 -17.17
N LEU A 24 1.76 -0.13 -17.54
CA LEU A 24 2.06 0.98 -18.46
C LEU A 24 2.99 2.00 -17.81
N VAL A 25 2.68 2.40 -16.57
CA VAL A 25 3.41 3.43 -15.83
C VAL A 25 4.82 2.94 -15.50
N MET A 26 4.94 1.72 -14.94
CA MET A 26 6.23 1.14 -14.56
C MET A 26 7.12 0.87 -15.77
N LYS A 27 6.55 0.34 -16.87
CA LYS A 27 7.29 0.17 -18.13
C LYS A 27 7.83 1.50 -18.64
N LYS A 28 6.99 2.54 -18.69
CA LYS A 28 7.39 3.87 -19.18
C LYS A 28 8.46 4.51 -18.27
N ALA A 29 8.34 4.37 -16.95
CA ALA A 29 9.33 4.86 -15.99
C ALA A 29 10.69 4.21 -16.23
N LYS A 30 10.72 2.87 -16.38
CA LYS A 30 11.93 2.10 -16.71
C LYS A 30 12.54 2.53 -18.05
N GLU A 31 11.75 2.66 -19.11
CA GLU A 31 12.21 3.11 -20.43
C GLU A 31 12.83 4.52 -20.40
N MET A 32 12.31 5.40 -19.55
CA MET A 32 12.77 6.79 -19.45
C MET A 32 13.87 7.00 -18.41
N GLY A 33 14.23 5.96 -17.63
CA GLY A 33 15.19 6.04 -16.53
C GLY A 33 14.71 6.98 -15.41
N VAL A 34 13.43 6.90 -15.05
CA VAL A 34 12.79 7.75 -14.04
C VAL A 34 12.40 6.90 -12.84
N GLU A 35 12.67 7.39 -11.64
CA GLU A 35 12.29 6.72 -10.40
C GLU A 35 10.84 7.04 -10.01
N ILE A 36 10.13 6.01 -9.54
CA ILE A 36 8.80 6.13 -8.91
C ILE A 36 8.98 5.90 -7.41
N LEU A 37 8.95 6.98 -6.64
CA LEU A 37 9.15 6.95 -5.20
C LEU A 37 7.78 6.85 -4.50
N PRO A 38 7.52 5.80 -3.71
CA PRO A 38 6.25 5.66 -3.00
C PRO A 38 6.13 6.69 -1.87
N VAL A 39 4.96 7.35 -1.80
CA VAL A 39 4.61 8.28 -0.71
C VAL A 39 3.53 7.71 0.20
N ASP A 40 2.77 6.71 -0.28
CA ASP A 40 1.82 6.00 0.57
C ASP A 40 2.56 5.33 1.75
N SER A 41 1.97 5.36 2.95
CA SER A 41 2.72 5.12 4.19
C SER A 41 3.33 3.73 4.25
N GLU A 42 2.57 2.72 3.85
CA GLU A 42 2.98 1.32 3.89
C GLU A 42 4.06 1.05 2.84
N HIS A 43 3.91 1.56 1.62
CA HIS A 43 4.93 1.41 0.57
C HIS A 43 6.18 2.22 0.85
N SER A 44 6.04 3.40 1.47
CA SER A 44 7.19 4.18 1.93
C SER A 44 7.95 3.44 3.04
N ALA A 45 7.28 2.70 3.91
CA ALA A 45 7.93 1.84 4.91
C ALA A 45 8.64 0.66 4.24
N ILE A 46 7.99 -0.05 3.31
CA ILE A 46 8.61 -1.12 2.52
C ILE A 46 9.87 -0.61 1.81
N PHE A 47 9.77 0.53 1.12
CA PHE A 47 10.89 1.14 0.41
C PHE A 47 12.08 1.45 1.33
N GLN A 48 11.82 1.93 2.55
CA GLN A 48 12.86 2.16 3.54
C GLN A 48 13.47 0.85 4.05
N SER A 49 12.65 -0.17 4.30
CA SER A 49 13.12 -1.49 4.74
C SER A 49 13.98 -2.18 3.68
N LEU A 50 13.70 -1.97 2.39
CA LEU A 50 14.50 -2.51 1.28
C LEU A 50 15.87 -1.83 1.11
N ASN A 51 16.11 -0.68 1.75
CA ASN A 51 17.35 0.06 1.54
C ASN A 51 18.57 -0.72 2.03
N GLY A 52 19.51 -0.97 1.12
CA GLY A 52 20.72 -1.75 1.40
C GLY A 52 20.58 -3.26 1.14
N TYR A 53 19.43 -3.72 0.65
CA TYR A 53 19.17 -5.11 0.28
C TYR A 53 18.85 -5.23 -1.21
N ASN A 54 19.10 -6.40 -1.81
CA ASN A 54 18.68 -6.67 -3.18
C ASN A 54 17.24 -7.19 -3.21
N GLU A 55 16.53 -6.93 -4.30
CA GLU A 55 15.16 -7.43 -4.50
C GLU A 55 15.08 -8.97 -4.40
N GLU A 56 16.13 -9.67 -4.84
CA GLU A 56 16.24 -11.14 -4.79
C GLU A 56 16.36 -11.72 -3.37
N ASP A 57 16.72 -10.87 -2.39
CA ASP A 57 16.81 -11.26 -0.98
C ASP A 57 15.44 -11.27 -0.29
N VAL A 58 14.42 -10.65 -0.92
CA VAL A 58 13.07 -10.50 -0.36
C VAL A 58 12.29 -11.79 -0.49
N SER A 59 11.81 -12.31 0.64
CA SER A 59 10.91 -13.46 0.68
C SER A 59 9.45 -13.04 0.62
N LYS A 60 9.07 -12.03 1.42
CA LYS A 60 7.68 -11.61 1.59
C LYS A 60 7.55 -10.14 2.00
N ILE A 61 6.53 -9.48 1.50
CA ILE A 61 6.07 -8.18 1.98
C ILE A 61 4.94 -8.37 2.98
N ILE A 62 5.05 -7.73 4.15
CA ILE A 62 3.97 -7.68 5.14
C ILE A 62 3.35 -6.29 5.13
N LEU A 63 2.12 -6.21 4.62
CA LEU A 63 1.36 -5.00 4.41
C LEU A 63 0.39 -4.77 5.57
N THR A 64 0.68 -3.80 6.44
CA THR A 64 -0.16 -3.61 7.64
C THR A 64 -1.42 -2.81 7.34
N ALA A 65 -2.54 -3.09 8.01
CA ALA A 65 -3.79 -2.35 7.89
C ALA A 65 -4.33 -1.92 9.25
N SER A 66 -4.95 -0.74 9.37
CA SER A 66 -5.62 -0.33 10.61
C SER A 66 -6.83 -1.20 10.98
N GLY A 67 -7.44 -1.84 9.97
CA GLY A 67 -8.72 -2.54 10.07
C GLY A 67 -9.95 -1.64 9.92
N GLY A 68 -9.78 -0.32 9.85
CA GLY A 68 -10.85 0.64 9.66
C GLY A 68 -11.83 0.76 10.85
N PRO A 69 -12.84 1.64 10.74
CA PRO A 69 -13.84 1.89 11.79
C PRO A 69 -14.77 0.71 12.10
N PHE A 70 -14.83 -0.29 11.22
CA PHE A 70 -15.74 -1.44 11.37
C PHE A 70 -15.06 -2.70 11.89
N ARG A 71 -13.76 -2.63 12.22
CA ARG A 71 -13.06 -3.73 12.88
C ARG A 71 -13.78 -4.15 14.16
N GLY A 72 -14.07 -5.44 14.27
CA GLY A 72 -14.75 -6.03 15.42
C GLY A 72 -16.28 -6.06 15.32
N LYS A 73 -16.88 -5.45 14.28
CA LYS A 73 -18.31 -5.61 13.99
C LYS A 73 -18.59 -7.00 13.40
N ASN A 74 -19.73 -7.56 13.75
CA ASN A 74 -20.25 -8.77 13.13
C ASN A 74 -21.03 -8.47 11.83
N ILE A 75 -21.39 -9.52 11.09
CA ILE A 75 -22.05 -9.42 9.78
C ILE A 75 -23.38 -8.66 9.85
N GLU A 76 -24.20 -8.85 10.89
CA GLU A 76 -25.49 -8.15 11.02
C GLU A 76 -25.31 -6.67 11.34
N GLU A 77 -24.29 -6.32 12.13
CA GLU A 77 -23.92 -4.93 12.38
C GLU A 77 -23.40 -4.24 11.11
N LEU A 78 -22.66 -4.97 10.27
CA LEU A 78 -22.11 -4.47 9.01
C LEU A 78 -23.19 -4.12 7.98
N LYS A 79 -24.34 -4.84 7.96
CA LYS A 79 -25.45 -4.55 7.04
C LYS A 79 -26.06 -3.16 7.22
N ASN A 80 -25.93 -2.59 8.42
CA ASN A 80 -26.60 -1.35 8.81
C ASN A 80 -25.67 -0.15 8.93
N VAL A 81 -24.39 -0.29 8.54
CA VAL A 81 -23.43 0.82 8.64
C VAL A 81 -23.74 1.91 7.63
N THR A 82 -23.47 3.16 8.01
CA THR A 82 -23.70 4.32 7.15
C THR A 82 -22.39 4.95 6.69
N VAL A 83 -22.45 5.80 5.67
CA VAL A 83 -21.34 6.66 5.25
C VAL A 83 -20.82 7.49 6.43
N LYS A 84 -21.72 8.02 7.27
CA LYS A 84 -21.35 8.80 8.46
C LYS A 84 -20.52 7.99 9.46
N ASP A 85 -20.76 6.69 9.57
CA ASP A 85 -19.97 5.81 10.44
C ASP A 85 -18.61 5.50 9.83
N ALA A 86 -18.55 5.25 8.52
CA ALA A 86 -17.30 4.98 7.81
C ALA A 86 -16.34 6.18 7.82
N LEU A 87 -16.87 7.42 7.83
CA LEU A 87 -16.05 8.64 7.92
C LEU A 87 -15.44 8.89 9.31
N LYS A 88 -15.80 8.11 10.35
CA LYS A 88 -15.23 8.22 11.70
C LYS A 88 -14.06 7.27 11.88
N HIS A 89 -12.98 7.46 11.12
CA HIS A 89 -11.81 6.57 11.20
C HIS A 89 -11.13 6.68 12.57
N PRO A 90 -10.74 5.55 13.22
CA PRO A 90 -10.27 5.52 14.61
C PRO A 90 -8.86 6.10 14.87
N LYS A 91 -8.17 6.61 13.83
CA LYS A 91 -6.74 6.93 13.88
C LYS A 91 -6.39 8.13 13.00
N TRP A 92 -6.76 8.04 11.73
CA TRP A 92 -6.39 9.00 10.72
C TRP A 92 -7.51 9.99 10.41
N ASN A 93 -7.14 11.25 10.16
CA ASN A 93 -8.02 12.24 9.56
C ASN A 93 -7.68 12.35 8.07
N MET A 94 -8.59 11.88 7.20
CA MET A 94 -8.33 11.68 5.77
C MET A 94 -9.51 12.15 4.91
N GLY A 95 -9.31 12.19 3.60
CA GLY A 95 -10.38 12.48 2.64
C GLY A 95 -11.46 11.39 2.62
N GLN A 96 -12.67 11.76 2.22
CA GLN A 96 -13.85 10.88 2.29
C GLN A 96 -13.65 9.56 1.52
N LYS A 97 -13.10 9.61 0.30
CA LYS A 97 -12.89 8.42 -0.54
C LYS A 97 -12.02 7.37 0.16
N ILE A 98 -10.84 7.78 0.64
CA ILE A 98 -9.92 6.87 1.34
C ILE A 98 -10.48 6.41 2.69
N SER A 99 -11.27 7.24 3.39
CA SER A 99 -11.97 6.81 4.61
C SER A 99 -12.98 5.70 4.33
N ILE A 100 -13.75 5.79 3.24
CA ILE A 100 -14.67 4.71 2.85
C ILE A 100 -13.91 3.45 2.44
N ASP A 101 -12.86 3.59 1.63
CA ASP A 101 -12.04 2.45 1.22
C ASP A 101 -11.36 1.76 2.40
N SER A 102 -10.93 2.52 3.41
CA SER A 102 -10.37 1.97 4.65
C SER A 102 -11.44 1.21 5.44
N ALA A 103 -12.67 1.72 5.52
CA ALA A 103 -13.78 1.06 6.20
C ALA A 103 -14.20 -0.27 5.57
N THR A 104 -14.03 -0.42 4.26
CA THR A 104 -14.31 -1.67 3.52
C THR A 104 -13.09 -2.55 3.33
N LEU A 105 -11.91 -2.10 3.80
CA LEU A 105 -10.60 -2.68 3.50
C LEU A 105 -10.22 -2.69 2.00
N MET A 106 -11.03 -2.09 1.13
CA MET A 106 -10.68 -1.92 -0.29
C MET A 106 -9.40 -1.11 -0.44
N ASN A 107 -9.14 -0.15 0.46
CA ASN A 107 -7.88 0.59 0.48
C ASN A 107 -6.68 -0.37 0.50
N LYS A 108 -6.73 -1.38 1.37
CA LYS A 108 -5.67 -2.37 1.48
C LYS A 108 -5.59 -3.28 0.25
N GLY A 109 -6.73 -3.62 -0.36
CA GLY A 109 -6.76 -4.33 -1.64
C GLY A 109 -6.07 -3.55 -2.78
N LEU A 110 -6.29 -2.24 -2.86
CA LEU A 110 -5.60 -1.36 -3.81
C LEU A 110 -4.10 -1.32 -3.54
N GLU A 111 -3.70 -1.23 -2.27
CA GLU A 111 -2.31 -1.17 -1.85
C GLU A 111 -1.55 -2.48 -2.08
N VAL A 112 -2.22 -3.63 -2.05
CA VAL A 112 -1.64 -4.93 -2.46
C VAL A 112 -1.25 -4.90 -3.94
N ILE A 113 -2.13 -4.41 -4.82
CA ILE A 113 -1.85 -4.27 -6.26
C ILE A 113 -0.72 -3.26 -6.48
N GLU A 114 -0.73 -2.15 -5.74
CA GLU A 114 0.33 -1.15 -5.80
C GLU A 114 1.69 -1.73 -5.38
N ALA A 115 1.74 -2.51 -4.29
CA ALA A 115 2.97 -3.15 -3.80
C ALA A 115 3.53 -4.15 -4.83
N HIS A 116 2.65 -4.92 -5.49
CA HIS A 116 3.04 -5.80 -6.59
C HIS A 116 3.78 -5.03 -7.70
N PHE A 117 3.24 -3.89 -8.13
CA PHE A 117 3.86 -3.09 -9.20
C PHE A 117 5.11 -2.33 -8.76
N LEU A 118 5.14 -1.78 -7.55
CA LEU A 118 6.27 -0.98 -7.07
C LEU A 118 7.49 -1.84 -6.77
N PHE A 119 7.29 -3.02 -6.17
CA PHE A 119 8.38 -3.85 -5.64
C PHE A 119 8.55 -5.16 -6.41
N ASN A 120 7.87 -5.32 -7.55
CA ASN A 120 7.92 -6.52 -8.39
C ASN A 120 7.67 -7.81 -7.59
N CYS A 121 6.81 -7.74 -6.56
CA CYS A 121 6.55 -8.82 -5.62
C CYS A 121 5.33 -9.65 -6.07
N PRO A 122 5.42 -10.98 -6.19
CA PRO A 122 4.27 -11.82 -6.49
C PRO A 122 3.16 -11.68 -5.44
N TYR A 123 1.88 -11.79 -5.85
CA TYR A 123 0.74 -11.57 -4.95
C TYR A 123 0.73 -12.55 -3.77
N GLU A 124 1.13 -13.80 -4.01
CA GLU A 124 1.28 -14.84 -2.99
C GLU A 124 2.31 -14.51 -1.90
N ASN A 125 3.21 -13.57 -2.18
CA ASN A 125 4.25 -13.10 -1.27
C ASN A 125 3.89 -11.76 -0.61
N ILE A 126 2.65 -11.29 -0.75
CA ILE A 126 2.14 -10.08 -0.09
C ILE A 126 1.12 -10.49 0.97
N GLU A 127 1.51 -10.41 2.24
CA GLU A 127 0.67 -10.77 3.38
C GLU A 127 0.04 -9.52 4.00
N VAL A 128 -1.30 -9.51 4.12
CA VAL A 128 -2.01 -8.40 4.78
C VAL A 128 -2.23 -8.72 6.25
N VAL A 129 -1.74 -7.85 7.15
CA VAL A 129 -1.86 -8.01 8.60
C VAL A 129 -2.60 -6.82 9.21
N VAL A 130 -3.63 -7.07 10.01
CA VAL A 130 -4.32 -5.99 10.73
C VAL A 130 -3.49 -5.58 11.95
N HIS A 131 -2.97 -4.36 11.94
CA HIS A 131 -2.22 -3.71 13.02
C HIS A 131 -2.96 -2.43 13.49
N PRO A 132 -3.92 -2.53 14.42
CA PRO A 132 -4.83 -1.44 14.76
C PRO A 132 -4.16 -0.19 15.35
N GLN A 133 -2.95 -0.33 15.89
CA GLN A 133 -2.20 0.76 16.49
C GLN A 133 -1.71 1.74 15.40
N GLY A 134 -1.39 1.22 14.22
CA GLY A 134 -0.86 1.99 13.08
C GLY A 134 0.52 2.59 13.35
N ILE A 135 1.38 1.89 14.11
CA ILE A 135 2.72 2.35 14.47
C ILE A 135 3.77 1.75 13.53
N ILE A 136 3.72 0.43 13.35
CA ILE A 136 4.50 -0.24 12.31
C ILE A 136 3.71 -0.10 11.01
N HIS A 137 4.28 0.58 10.03
CA HIS A 137 3.59 0.90 8.78
C HIS A 137 3.66 -0.26 7.78
N SER A 138 4.79 -0.95 7.68
CA SER A 138 4.89 -2.20 6.94
C SER A 138 6.19 -2.90 7.26
N MET A 139 6.38 -4.11 6.77
CA MET A 139 7.60 -4.88 7.01
C MET A 139 8.01 -5.66 5.76
N VAL A 140 9.29 -6.01 5.70
CA VAL A 140 9.87 -6.87 4.67
C VAL A 140 10.53 -8.06 5.37
N GLU A 141 10.15 -9.26 4.97
CA GLU A 141 10.77 -10.53 5.37
C GLU A 141 11.75 -10.98 4.29
N TYR A 142 12.95 -11.36 4.69
CA TYR A 142 14.03 -11.79 3.82
C TYR A 142 14.18 -13.32 3.80
N ASN A 143 14.93 -13.85 2.83
CA ASN A 143 15.14 -15.29 2.65
C ASN A 143 15.80 -15.98 3.86
N ASP A 144 16.49 -15.23 4.72
CA ASP A 144 17.08 -15.70 5.98
C ASP A 144 16.10 -15.62 7.18
N ALA A 145 14.84 -15.26 6.92
CA ALA A 145 13.77 -15.00 7.88
C ALA A 145 13.96 -13.76 8.78
N SER A 146 14.94 -12.90 8.49
CA SER A 146 15.02 -11.58 9.11
C SER A 146 13.82 -10.73 8.68
N VAL A 147 13.32 -9.87 9.57
CA VAL A 147 12.21 -8.95 9.29
C VAL A 147 12.61 -7.52 9.65
N ILE A 148 12.49 -6.60 8.69
CA ILE A 148 12.79 -5.18 8.85
C ILE A 148 11.52 -4.35 8.69
N ALA A 149 11.31 -3.40 9.60
CA ALA A 149 10.08 -2.63 9.79
C ALA A 149 10.35 -1.14 10.01
#